data_AF-A0A354QT00-F1
#
_entry.id   AF-A0A354QT00-F1
#
_cell.length_a   1.000
_cell.length_b   1.000
_cell.length_c   1.000
_cell.angle_alpha   90.00
_cell.angle_beta   90.00
_cell.angle_gamma   90.00
#
_symmetry.space_group_name_H-M   'P 1'
#
loop_
_entity.id
_entity.type
_entity.pdbx_description
1 polymer ?
#
loop_
_entity_poly.entity_id
_entity_poly.type
_entity_poly.pdbx_seq_one_letter_code
_entity_poly.pdbx_strand_id
1 'polypeptide(L)'
;MTFKIIDVNTLHSQLVTNRDELLNQLEIREKRCKALGETESYLIEHLDRDDSVMENLEFSLPYDGIIDDLLKDFGFKRPSKTNPLSTLTKTSGKSLKNASESPSQHHLSSSPGSTRQKRSLLVLLSLLVAIVSLIFASLSFSQITSLKTMNQSLTKQVKMLQAFEKEKTAIDVFDRYFIPSYYANTRKAVSDFVTEDLKETINVSEGTLQSVILEGITKKGNSYTVTYVLVVKDNKENRANVRLTYSLKKSVKAPYGYLITTQPKTQKYPNN
;
A
#
# COMPACT_ATOMS: atom_id res chain seq x y z
N MET A 1 -20.06 18.30 8.03
CA MET A 1 -19.50 17.75 6.78
C MET A 1 -18.21 17.08 7.22
N THR A 2 -18.14 15.77 7.09
CA THR A 2 -17.01 15.01 7.60
C THR A 2 -16.35 14.31 6.43
N PHE A 3 -15.03 14.35 6.37
CA PHE A 3 -14.25 13.71 5.33
C PHE A 3 -13.44 12.57 5.93
N LYS A 4 -13.26 11.50 5.17
CA LYS A 4 -12.38 10.41 5.54
C LYS A 4 -11.33 10.25 4.46
N ILE A 5 -10.08 10.48 4.84
CA ILE A 5 -8.92 10.28 3.97
C ILE A 5 -8.42 8.87 4.22
N ILE A 6 -8.30 8.07 3.16
CA ILE A 6 -7.84 6.69 3.22
C ILE A 6 -6.59 6.59 2.35
N ASP A 7 -5.48 6.20 2.96
CA ASP A 7 -4.29 5.80 2.22
C ASP A 7 -4.53 4.39 1.65
N VAL A 8 -4.47 4.27 0.33
CA VAL A 8 -4.75 3.01 -0.37
C VAL A 8 -3.65 1.97 -0.13
N ASN A 9 -2.42 2.41 0.12
CA ASN A 9 -1.27 1.54 0.33
C ASN A 9 -1.19 1.03 1.78
N THR A 10 -1.44 1.89 2.76
CA THR A 10 -1.35 1.53 4.19
C THR A 10 -2.69 1.12 4.81
N LEU A 11 -3.81 1.39 4.12
CA LEU A 11 -5.18 1.25 4.63
C LEU A 11 -5.46 2.07 5.90
N HIS A 12 -4.58 3.00 6.23
CA HIS A 12 -4.79 3.92 7.34
C HIS A 12 -5.83 4.96 6.93
N SER A 13 -6.89 5.09 7.75
CA SER A 13 -7.92 6.10 7.54
C SER A 13 -7.86 7.19 8.60
N GLN A 14 -7.98 8.44 8.18
CA GLN A 14 -8.08 9.60 9.06
C GLN A 14 -9.39 10.32 8.81
N LEU A 15 -10.14 10.57 9.89
CA LEU A 15 -11.35 11.38 9.86
C LEU A 15 -10.98 12.86 9.99
N VAL A 16 -11.65 13.71 9.23
CA VAL A 16 -11.41 15.15 9.12
C VAL A 16 -12.75 15.88 9.21
N THR A 17 -12.81 16.93 10.01
CA THR A 17 -14.09 17.53 10.42
C THR A 17 -14.55 18.70 9.57
N ASN A 18 -13.65 19.27 8.77
CA ASN A 18 -13.95 20.41 7.91
C ASN A 18 -13.06 20.40 6.65
N ARG A 19 -13.41 21.23 5.66
CA ARG A 19 -12.72 21.26 4.36
C ARG A 19 -11.30 21.86 4.47
N ASP A 20 -11.10 22.87 5.31
CA ASP A 20 -9.79 23.53 5.44
C ASP A 20 -8.75 22.57 6.04
N GLU A 21 -9.18 21.77 7.02
CA GLU A 21 -8.39 20.69 7.60
C GLU A 21 -8.07 19.62 6.56
N LEU A 22 -9.03 19.27 5.67
CA LEU A 22 -8.79 18.34 4.57
C LEU A 22 -7.70 18.89 3.64
N LEU A 23 -7.81 20.14 3.21
CA LEU A 23 -6.83 20.78 2.33
C LEU A 23 -5.45 20.83 2.95
N ASN A 24 -5.35 21.30 4.20
CA ASN A 24 -4.07 21.35 4.92
C ASN A 24 -3.43 19.96 5.05
N GLN A 25 -4.21 18.92 5.35
CA GLN A 25 -3.72 17.54 5.47
C GLN A 25 -3.20 17.00 4.13
N LEU A 26 -3.82 17.37 3.01
CA LEU A 26 -3.37 16.97 1.68
C LEU A 26 -2.12 17.74 1.24
N GLU A 27 -2.03 19.05 1.52
CA GLU A 27 -0.84 19.85 1.23
C GLU A 27 0.41 19.35 1.97
N ILE A 28 0.26 19.00 3.25
CA ILE A 28 1.37 18.44 4.05
C ILE A 28 1.86 17.13 3.42
N ARG A 29 0.94 16.26 3.02
CA ARG A 29 1.25 14.99 2.36
C ARG A 29 1.90 15.19 1.01
N GLU A 30 1.43 16.15 0.22
CA GLU A 30 2.01 16.49 -1.07
C GLU A 30 3.46 16.96 -0.92
N LYS A 31 3.73 17.86 0.04
CA LYS A 31 5.08 18.32 0.37
C LYS A 31 5.98 17.16 0.79
N ARG A 32 5.46 16.21 1.59
CA ARG A 32 6.19 15.01 1.99
C ARG A 32 6.52 14.11 0.79
N CYS A 33 5.54 13.82 -0.07
CA CYS A 33 5.74 12.99 -1.26
C CYS A 33 6.78 13.60 -2.20
N LYS A 34 6.72 14.92 -2.41
CA LYS A 34 7.73 15.67 -3.20
C LYS A 34 9.13 15.60 -2.58
N ALA A 35 9.24 15.70 -1.26
CA ALA A 35 10.53 15.64 -0.57
C ALA A 35 11.16 14.23 -0.59
N LEU A 36 10.35 13.17 -0.56
CA LEU A 36 10.81 11.79 -0.56
C LEU A 36 10.97 11.19 -1.97
N GLY A 37 10.40 11.85 -2.99
CA GLY A 37 10.37 11.30 -4.35
C GLY A 37 9.44 10.09 -4.49
N GLU A 38 8.41 10.02 -3.64
CA GLU A 38 7.48 8.90 -3.55
C GLU A 38 6.12 9.27 -4.13
N THR A 39 5.36 8.27 -4.59
CA THR A 39 3.99 8.42 -5.06
C THR A 39 3.03 7.63 -4.18
N GLU A 40 1.99 8.27 -3.70
CA GLU A 40 1.01 7.70 -2.77
C GLU A 40 -0.41 7.89 -3.31
N SER A 41 -1.23 6.83 -3.24
CA SER A 41 -2.62 6.87 -3.70
C SER A 41 -3.59 7.03 -2.53
N TYR A 42 -4.56 7.92 -2.70
CA TYR A 42 -5.53 8.29 -1.67
C TYR A 42 -6.96 8.18 -2.20
N LEU A 43 -7.86 7.73 -1.32
CA LEU A 43 -9.30 7.78 -1.48
C LEU A 43 -9.87 8.73 -0.42
N ILE A 44 -10.57 9.79 -0.84
CA ILE A 44 -11.31 10.66 0.07
C ILE A 44 -12.79 10.32 -0.03
N GLU A 45 -13.44 10.12 1.10
CA GLU A 45 -14.89 9.97 1.22
C GLU A 45 -15.49 11.19 1.92
N HIS A 46 -16.57 11.74 1.39
CA HIS A 46 -17.42 12.71 2.08
C HIS A 46 -18.59 11.96 2.72
N LEU A 47 -18.73 12.11 4.04
CA LEU A 47 -19.69 11.40 4.85
C LEU A 47 -20.88 12.30 5.22
N ASP A 48 -22.08 11.73 5.18
CA ASP A 48 -23.29 12.31 5.76
C ASP A 48 -23.29 12.21 7.30
N ARG A 49 -24.32 12.73 7.95
CA ARG A 49 -24.53 12.69 9.40
C ARG A 49 -24.60 11.27 9.98
N ASP A 50 -24.99 10.30 9.15
CA ASP A 50 -25.12 8.88 9.52
C ASP A 50 -23.90 8.04 9.05
N ASP A 51 -22.74 8.68 8.85
CA ASP A 51 -21.49 8.08 8.34
C ASP A 51 -21.63 7.37 6.97
N SER A 52 -22.70 7.68 6.25
CA SER A 52 -22.94 7.17 4.90
C SER A 52 -22.13 7.95 3.86
N VAL A 53 -21.45 7.25 2.97
CA VAL A 53 -20.62 7.88 1.92
C VAL A 53 -21.53 8.56 0.90
N MET A 54 -21.44 9.89 0.81
CA MET A 54 -22.19 10.71 -0.16
C MET A 54 -21.45 10.85 -1.49
N GLU A 55 -20.13 10.90 -1.44
CA GLU A 55 -19.24 10.98 -2.59
C GLU A 55 -17.83 10.54 -2.22
N ASN A 56 -17.08 10.09 -3.22
CA ASN A 56 -15.70 9.71 -3.08
C ASN A 56 -14.85 10.24 -4.24
N LEU A 57 -13.55 10.36 -4.00
CA LEU A 57 -12.56 10.83 -4.97
C LEU A 57 -11.25 10.07 -4.77
N GLU A 58 -10.75 9.48 -5.84
CA GLU A 58 -9.46 8.77 -5.86
C GLU A 58 -8.43 9.58 -6.67
N PHE A 59 -7.21 9.72 -6.13
CA PHE A 59 -6.12 10.44 -6.78
C PHE A 59 -4.77 10.01 -6.19
N SER A 60 -3.67 10.46 -6.80
CA SER A 60 -2.31 10.21 -6.32
C SER A 60 -1.58 11.52 -6.01
N LEU A 61 -0.75 11.49 -4.97
CA LEU A 61 0.22 12.53 -4.63
C LEU A 61 1.64 12.06 -5.00
N PRO A 62 2.53 12.95 -5.47
CA PRO A 62 2.28 14.35 -5.75
C PRO A 62 1.31 14.52 -6.93
N TYR A 63 0.34 15.42 -6.75
CA TYR A 63 -0.68 15.66 -7.78
C TYR A 63 -0.10 16.57 -8.86
N ASP A 64 -0.34 16.23 -10.13
CA ASP A 64 0.07 17.03 -11.28
C ASP A 64 -0.96 18.15 -11.54
N GLY A 65 -1.03 19.09 -10.60
CA GLY A 65 -2.00 20.19 -10.60
C GLY A 65 -2.16 20.83 -9.22
N ILE A 66 -3.20 21.64 -9.05
CA ILE A 66 -3.52 22.29 -7.78
C ILE A 66 -4.55 21.43 -7.03
N ILE A 67 -4.29 21.12 -5.76
CA ILE A 67 -5.20 20.30 -4.93
C ILE A 67 -6.58 20.95 -4.76
N ASP A 68 -6.65 22.28 -4.71
CA ASP A 68 -7.92 23.01 -4.65
C ASP A 68 -8.79 22.77 -5.90
N ASP A 69 -8.17 22.68 -7.08
CA ASP A 69 -8.89 22.39 -8.34
C ASP A 69 -9.39 20.95 -8.36
N LEU A 70 -8.58 20.01 -7.85
CA LEU A 70 -8.98 18.61 -7.67
C LEU A 70 -10.21 18.46 -6.76
N LEU A 71 -10.30 19.29 -5.73
CA LEU A 71 -11.40 19.26 -4.75
C LEU A 71 -12.51 20.28 -5.04
N LYS A 72 -12.49 20.96 -6.19
CA LYS A 72 -13.37 22.09 -6.48
C LYS A 72 -14.86 21.74 -6.42
N ASP A 73 -15.22 20.55 -6.90
CA ASP A 73 -16.61 20.06 -6.90
C ASP A 73 -16.88 19.04 -5.77
N PHE A 74 -15.88 18.75 -4.93
CA PHE A 74 -15.95 17.73 -3.88
C PHE A 74 -16.32 18.35 -2.51
N GLY A 75 -17.17 17.69 -1.73
CA GLY A 75 -17.58 18.14 -0.40
C GLY A 75 -18.83 19.01 -0.35
N PHE A 76 -19.52 19.18 -1.49
CA PHE A 76 -20.67 20.06 -1.62
C PHE A 76 -22.00 19.32 -1.79
N LYS A 77 -21.98 17.99 -1.94
CA LYS A 77 -23.21 17.20 -1.98
C LYS A 77 -23.93 17.25 -0.64
N ARG A 78 -25.24 17.52 -0.71
CA ARG A 78 -26.15 17.50 0.44
C ARG A 78 -26.89 16.16 0.47
N PRO A 79 -27.36 15.71 1.64
CA PRO A 79 -28.16 14.49 1.74
C PRO A 79 -29.37 14.58 0.80
N SER A 80 -29.43 13.65 -0.14
CA SER A 80 -30.55 13.48 -1.03
C SER A 80 -31.73 12.91 -0.23
N LYS A 81 -32.74 13.73 0.08
CA LYS A 81 -34.08 13.21 0.40
C LYS A 81 -34.72 12.70 -0.89
N THR A 82 -34.32 11.54 -1.37
CA THR A 82 -34.98 10.87 -2.50
C THR A 82 -36.07 9.95 -1.98
N ASN A 83 -37.32 10.37 -2.17
CA ASN A 83 -38.43 9.44 -2.36
C ASN A 83 -38.09 8.56 -3.58
N PRO A 84 -38.18 7.22 -3.48
CA PRO A 84 -37.70 6.34 -4.53
C PRO A 84 -38.75 6.16 -5.62
N LEU A 85 -39.06 7.22 -6.38
CA LEU A 85 -39.78 7.11 -7.65
C LEU A 85 -39.81 8.46 -8.39
N SER A 86 -38.81 8.73 -9.22
CA SER A 86 -38.95 9.55 -10.44
C SER A 86 -37.62 9.69 -11.16
N THR A 87 -37.29 8.70 -11.98
CA THR A 87 -36.30 8.86 -13.05
C THR A 87 -36.89 8.31 -14.34
N LEU A 88 -37.76 9.12 -14.96
CA LEU A 88 -37.89 9.13 -16.41
C LEU A 88 -38.58 10.44 -16.85
N THR A 89 -37.80 11.45 -17.24
CA THR A 89 -38.21 12.41 -18.28
C THR A 89 -37.00 13.17 -18.80
N LYS A 90 -36.57 12.86 -20.04
CA LYS A 90 -36.35 13.87 -21.09
C LYS A 90 -36.08 13.18 -22.42
N THR A 91 -37.07 13.15 -23.29
CA THR A 91 -36.86 13.39 -24.72
C THR A 91 -38.02 14.24 -25.25
N SER A 92 -37.66 15.38 -25.84
CA SER A 92 -38.56 16.23 -26.61
C SER A 92 -38.87 15.58 -27.96
N GLY A 93 -40.13 15.61 -28.40
CA GLY A 93 -40.48 15.17 -29.74
C GLY A 93 -41.97 15.20 -30.06
N LYS A 94 -42.44 16.37 -30.49
CA LYS A 94 -43.55 16.64 -31.45
C LYS A 94 -44.77 15.68 -31.50
N SER A 95 -45.92 16.29 -31.16
CA SER A 95 -47.15 16.39 -31.97
C SER A 95 -47.87 15.11 -32.41
N LEU A 96 -49.09 14.89 -31.91
CA LEU A 96 -50.33 15.07 -32.69
C LEU A 96 -51.57 14.95 -31.79
N LYS A 97 -52.51 15.87 -32.03
CA LYS A 97 -53.85 15.99 -31.45
C LYS A 97 -54.81 14.95 -32.07
N ASN A 98 -55.84 14.57 -31.30
CA ASN A 98 -57.27 14.45 -31.66
C ASN A 98 -57.96 13.82 -30.42
N ALA A 99 -58.70 14.54 -29.55
CA ALA A 99 -60.05 15.08 -29.69
C ALA A 99 -61.13 14.02 -30.00
N SER A 100 -61.92 13.61 -29.00
CA SER A 100 -63.35 13.99 -28.86
C SER A 100 -64.03 13.35 -27.63
N GLU A 101 -65.12 14.00 -27.22
CA GLU A 101 -65.84 14.01 -25.93
C GLU A 101 -66.79 12.83 -25.63
N SER A 102 -66.98 12.57 -24.31
CA SER A 102 -68.18 12.26 -23.47
C SER A 102 -69.59 11.99 -24.07
N PRO A 103 -70.64 11.57 -23.29
CA PRO A 103 -70.72 10.93 -21.96
C PRO A 103 -71.79 9.78 -21.85
N SER A 104 -71.87 9.11 -20.68
CA SER A 104 -73.09 8.63 -19.98
C SER A 104 -73.11 7.15 -19.52
N GLN A 105 -73.91 6.95 -18.47
CA GLN A 105 -73.76 5.99 -17.37
C GLN A 105 -74.58 4.68 -17.50
N HIS A 106 -74.33 3.79 -16.53
CA HIS A 106 -75.15 2.69 -15.98
C HIS A 106 -75.20 1.34 -16.71
N HIS A 107 -74.57 0.29 -16.14
CA HIS A 107 -75.28 -0.72 -15.32
C HIS A 107 -74.30 -1.69 -14.64
N LEU A 108 -74.64 -2.08 -13.40
CA LEU A 108 -74.02 -3.16 -12.63
C LEU A 108 -74.14 -4.50 -13.38
N SER A 109 -73.05 -5.27 -13.47
CA SER A 109 -73.09 -6.72 -13.68
C SER A 109 -71.77 -7.35 -13.22
N SER A 110 -71.88 -8.17 -12.18
CA SER A 110 -70.86 -9.04 -11.59
C SER A 110 -70.22 -10.00 -12.59
N SER A 111 -68.89 -10.17 -12.52
CA SER A 111 -68.25 -11.49 -12.66
C SER A 111 -66.81 -11.46 -12.12
N PRO A 112 -66.43 -12.41 -11.24
CA PRO A 112 -65.07 -12.57 -10.77
C PRO A 112 -64.30 -13.52 -11.72
N GLY A 113 -63.09 -13.14 -12.09
CA GLY A 113 -62.07 -14.13 -12.48
C GLY A 113 -61.38 -13.90 -13.83
N SER A 114 -60.16 -13.37 -13.78
CA SER A 114 -59.08 -13.77 -14.71
C SER A 114 -57.68 -13.48 -14.13
N THR A 115 -57.44 -13.87 -12.87
CA THR A 115 -56.11 -13.76 -12.23
C THR A 115 -55.14 -14.89 -12.58
N ARG A 116 -55.44 -15.76 -13.56
CA ARG A 116 -54.59 -16.93 -13.87
C ARG A 116 -53.55 -16.69 -14.98
N GLN A 117 -53.79 -15.77 -15.91
CA GLN A 117 -52.90 -15.56 -17.08
C GLN A 117 -51.72 -14.61 -16.81
N LYS A 118 -51.90 -13.64 -15.89
CA LYS A 118 -50.81 -12.73 -15.44
C LYS A 118 -49.76 -13.46 -14.58
N ARG A 119 -50.11 -14.61 -13.98
CA ARG A 119 -49.20 -15.39 -13.12
C ARG A 119 -48.14 -16.14 -13.92
N SER A 120 -48.42 -16.56 -15.15
CA SER A 120 -47.47 -17.29 -16.02
C SER A 120 -46.41 -16.36 -16.63
N LEU A 121 -46.80 -15.17 -17.09
CA LEU A 121 -45.88 -14.14 -17.60
C LEU A 121 -44.96 -13.57 -16.51
N LEU A 122 -45.48 -13.37 -15.30
CA LEU A 122 -44.67 -12.93 -14.15
C LEU A 122 -43.63 -13.99 -13.75
N VAL A 123 -43.97 -15.29 -13.83
CA VAL A 123 -43.02 -16.38 -13.55
C VAL A 123 -41.92 -16.43 -14.61
N LEU A 124 -42.25 -16.31 -15.91
CA LEU A 124 -41.25 -16.27 -16.98
C LEU A 124 -40.32 -15.05 -16.87
N LEU A 125 -40.86 -13.88 -16.55
CA LEU A 125 -40.06 -12.68 -16.33
C LEU A 125 -39.14 -12.84 -15.11
N SER A 126 -39.63 -13.42 -14.01
CA SER A 126 -38.82 -13.68 -12.82
C SER A 126 -37.68 -14.66 -13.09
N LEU A 127 -37.91 -15.67 -13.94
CA LEU A 127 -36.89 -16.62 -14.36
C LEU A 127 -35.81 -15.96 -15.21
N LEU A 128 -36.20 -15.05 -16.11
CA LEU A 128 -35.28 -14.30 -16.95
C LEU A 128 -34.40 -13.35 -16.12
N VAL A 129 -34.99 -12.66 -15.14
CA VAL A 129 -34.25 -11.83 -14.17
C VAL A 129 -33.28 -12.66 -13.34
N ALA A 130 -33.67 -13.87 -12.90
CA ALA A 130 -32.80 -14.78 -12.15
C ALA A 130 -31.60 -15.28 -12.98
N ILE A 131 -31.78 -15.49 -14.28
CA ILE A 131 -30.68 -15.90 -15.18
C ILE A 131 -29.71 -14.74 -15.38
N VAL A 132 -30.21 -13.52 -15.62
CA VAL A 132 -29.36 -12.33 -15.79
C VAL A 132 -28.58 -12.01 -14.51
N SER A 133 -29.21 -12.14 -13.34
CA SER A 133 -28.53 -11.94 -12.06
C SER A 133 -27.47 -13.01 -11.79
N LEU A 134 -27.69 -14.26 -12.21
CA LEU A 134 -26.68 -15.33 -12.10
C LEU A 134 -25.46 -15.06 -13.00
N ILE A 135 -25.69 -14.57 -14.24
CA ILE A 135 -24.60 -14.18 -15.15
C ILE A 135 -23.82 -13.00 -14.57
N PHE A 136 -24.50 -11.95 -14.10
CA PHE A 136 -23.86 -10.82 -13.44
C PHE A 136 -23.05 -11.25 -12.20
N ALA A 137 -23.64 -12.08 -11.34
CA ALA A 137 -22.96 -12.60 -10.15
C ALA A 137 -21.69 -13.38 -10.51
N SER A 138 -21.71 -14.18 -11.58
CA SER A 138 -20.54 -14.94 -12.03
C SER A 138 -19.39 -14.04 -12.53
N LEU A 139 -19.72 -12.99 -13.30
CA LEU A 139 -18.74 -12.00 -13.79
C LEU A 139 -18.15 -11.20 -12.63
N SER A 140 -19.00 -10.73 -11.70
CA SER A 140 -18.55 -10.04 -10.49
C SER A 140 -17.68 -10.94 -9.62
N PHE A 141 -18.03 -12.22 -9.45
CA PHE A 141 -17.24 -13.17 -8.67
C PHE A 141 -15.84 -13.38 -9.26
N SER A 142 -15.70 -13.49 -10.59
CA SER A 142 -14.40 -13.62 -11.26
C SER A 142 -13.50 -12.37 -11.10
N GLN A 143 -14.10 -11.18 -11.05
CA GLN A 143 -13.35 -9.94 -10.79
C GLN A 143 -12.95 -9.83 -9.32
N ILE A 144 -13.86 -10.19 -8.40
CA ILE A 144 -13.60 -10.21 -6.94
C ILE A 144 -12.47 -11.20 -6.60
N THR A 145 -12.42 -12.38 -7.23
CA THR A 145 -11.34 -13.35 -7.01
C THR A 145 -10.00 -12.84 -7.55
N SER A 146 -9.99 -12.18 -8.71
CA SER A 146 -8.79 -11.56 -9.29
C SER A 146 -8.27 -10.43 -8.40
N LEU A 147 -9.16 -9.55 -7.94
CA LEU A 147 -8.84 -8.44 -7.03
C LEU A 147 -8.30 -8.95 -5.68
N LYS A 148 -8.91 -10.00 -5.12
CA LYS A 148 -8.43 -10.66 -3.90
C LYS A 148 -7.03 -11.25 -4.09
N THR A 149 -6.76 -11.84 -5.25
CA THR A 149 -5.46 -12.43 -5.58
C THR A 149 -4.36 -11.37 -5.70
N MET A 150 -4.65 -10.26 -6.37
CA MET A 150 -3.73 -9.11 -6.47
C MET A 150 -3.43 -8.52 -5.08
N ASN A 151 -4.45 -8.27 -4.25
CA ASN A 151 -4.29 -7.79 -2.88
C ASN A 151 -3.45 -8.74 -2.01
N GLN A 152 -3.64 -10.05 -2.16
CA GLN A 152 -2.82 -11.04 -1.45
C GLN A 152 -1.38 -11.05 -1.92
N SER A 153 -1.12 -10.90 -3.22
CA SER A 153 0.24 -10.83 -3.76
C SER A 153 0.98 -9.58 -3.25
N LEU A 154 0.31 -8.44 -3.20
CA LEU A 154 0.86 -7.20 -2.67
C LEU A 154 1.14 -7.32 -1.16
N THR A 155 0.18 -7.88 -0.40
CA THR A 155 0.36 -8.15 1.04
C THR A 155 1.56 -9.07 1.30
N LYS A 156 1.78 -10.09 0.46
CA LYS A 156 2.94 -10.98 0.54
C LYS A 156 4.24 -10.22 0.29
N GLN A 157 4.28 -9.35 -0.72
CA GLN A 157 5.45 -8.52 -1.02
C GLN A 157 5.78 -7.58 0.14
N VAL A 158 4.79 -6.88 0.69
CA VAL A 158 4.98 -6.00 1.86
C VAL A 158 5.52 -6.80 3.05
N LYS A 159 4.94 -7.96 3.36
CA LYS A 159 5.44 -8.81 4.45
C LYS A 159 6.87 -9.29 4.22
N MET A 160 7.24 -9.60 2.99
CA MET A 160 8.61 -10.00 2.63
C MET A 160 9.58 -8.84 2.82
N LEU A 161 9.22 -7.63 2.39
CA LEU A 161 10.03 -6.43 2.59
C LEU A 161 10.17 -6.09 4.08
N GLN A 162 9.08 -6.14 4.85
CA GLN A 162 9.10 -5.95 6.30
C GLN A 162 9.98 -6.99 7.01
N ALA A 163 9.93 -8.26 6.56
CA ALA A 163 10.80 -9.31 7.10
C ALA A 163 12.26 -9.02 6.76
N PHE A 164 12.56 -8.59 5.53
CA PHE A 164 13.90 -8.24 5.11
C PHE A 164 14.46 -7.02 5.86
N GLU A 165 13.64 -5.99 6.11
CA GLU A 165 14.03 -4.84 6.95
C GLU A 165 14.36 -5.29 8.39
N LYS A 166 13.57 -6.18 8.98
CA LYS A 166 13.89 -6.77 10.29
C LYS A 166 15.20 -7.56 10.26
N GLU A 167 15.46 -8.31 9.20
CA GLU A 167 16.73 -9.02 9.01
C GLU A 167 17.90 -8.04 8.90
N LYS A 168 17.77 -6.94 8.14
CA LYS A 168 18.79 -5.87 8.05
C LYS A 168 19.12 -5.28 9.41
N THR A 169 18.10 -4.93 10.21
CA THR A 169 18.31 -4.39 11.56
C THR A 169 19.05 -5.38 12.44
N ALA A 170 18.69 -6.68 12.40
CA ALA A 170 19.39 -7.70 13.17
C ALA A 170 20.84 -7.90 12.72
N ILE A 171 21.11 -7.78 11.41
CA ILE A 171 22.46 -7.83 10.85
C ILE A 171 23.28 -6.61 11.29
N ASP A 172 22.72 -5.38 11.25
CA ASP A 172 23.42 -4.18 11.73
C ASP A 172 23.82 -4.32 13.21
N VAL A 173 22.92 -4.86 14.05
CA VAL A 173 23.24 -5.13 15.46
C VAL A 173 24.38 -6.14 15.58
N PHE A 174 24.35 -7.24 14.83
CA PHE A 174 25.44 -8.22 14.79
C PHE A 174 26.78 -7.55 14.40
N ASP A 175 26.76 -6.73 13.35
CA ASP A 175 27.95 -6.08 12.81
C ASP A 175 28.55 -5.05 13.77
N ARG A 176 27.73 -4.38 14.61
CA ARG A 176 28.22 -3.49 15.67
C ARG A 176 29.05 -4.20 16.74
N TYR A 177 28.93 -5.53 16.87
CA TYR A 177 29.82 -6.33 17.72
C TYR A 177 30.99 -6.92 16.94
N PHE A 178 30.74 -7.37 15.70
CA PHE A 178 31.77 -7.96 14.86
C PHE A 178 32.84 -6.94 14.44
N ILE A 179 32.47 -5.76 13.93
CA ILE A 179 33.40 -4.78 13.35
C ILE A 179 34.43 -4.30 14.39
N PRO A 180 34.05 -3.90 15.61
CA PRO A 180 35.05 -3.57 16.64
C PRO A 180 35.99 -4.73 16.96
N SER A 181 35.46 -5.95 17.00
CA SER A 181 36.26 -7.16 17.24
C SER A 181 37.23 -7.45 16.09
N TYR A 182 36.83 -7.16 14.85
CA TYR A 182 37.65 -7.29 13.64
C TYR A 182 38.83 -6.29 13.61
N TYR A 183 38.69 -5.14 14.27
CA TYR A 183 39.74 -4.14 14.46
C TYR A 183 40.47 -4.26 15.81
N ALA A 184 40.24 -5.34 16.58
CA ALA A 184 40.88 -5.56 17.88
C ALA A 184 42.30 -6.15 17.78
N ASN A 185 42.86 -6.28 16.57
CA ASN A 185 44.20 -6.83 16.29
C ASN A 185 44.44 -8.28 16.77
N THR A 186 43.37 -9.06 17.03
CA THR A 186 43.51 -10.46 17.45
C THR A 186 42.42 -11.35 16.89
N ARG A 187 42.83 -12.52 16.34
CA ARG A 187 41.90 -13.54 15.82
C ARG A 187 40.94 -14.07 16.89
N LYS A 188 41.37 -14.08 18.16
CA LYS A 188 40.53 -14.51 19.28
C LYS A 188 39.30 -13.63 19.46
N ALA A 189 39.36 -12.35 19.09
CA ALA A 189 38.22 -11.45 19.23
C ALA A 189 37.11 -11.76 18.22
N VAL A 190 37.45 -12.34 17.06
CA VAL A 190 36.48 -12.62 15.98
C VAL A 190 35.97 -14.06 15.95
N SER A 191 36.47 -14.95 16.83
CA SER A 191 36.18 -16.38 16.75
C SER A 191 34.69 -16.72 16.83
N ASP A 192 33.92 -15.95 17.59
CA ASP A 192 32.49 -16.19 17.80
C ASP A 192 31.61 -15.67 16.65
N PHE A 193 32.21 -14.93 15.72
CA PHE A 193 31.52 -14.27 14.62
C PHE A 193 31.76 -14.94 13.27
N VAL A 194 32.73 -15.85 13.16
CA VAL A 194 33.17 -16.43 11.88
C VAL A 194 32.89 -17.93 11.83
N THR A 195 32.76 -18.48 10.63
CA THR A 195 32.63 -19.92 10.45
C THR A 195 33.91 -20.67 10.83
N GLU A 196 33.80 -21.96 11.15
CA GLU A 196 34.93 -22.78 11.66
C GLU A 196 36.13 -22.79 10.69
N ASP A 197 35.86 -22.89 9.39
CA ASP A 197 36.85 -22.80 8.31
C ASP A 197 37.57 -21.45 8.24
N LEU A 198 36.92 -20.37 8.66
CA LEU A 198 37.46 -19.03 8.64
C LEU A 198 38.20 -18.67 9.95
N LYS A 199 37.94 -19.35 11.08
CA LYS A 199 38.63 -19.09 12.37
C LYS A 199 40.15 -19.18 12.29
N GLU A 200 40.64 -20.18 11.56
CA GLU A 200 42.08 -20.46 11.40
C GLU A 200 42.75 -19.47 10.43
N THR A 201 42.01 -18.98 9.43
CA THR A 201 42.56 -18.29 8.26
C THR A 201 42.24 -16.80 8.19
N ILE A 202 41.35 -16.30 9.06
CA ILE A 202 40.92 -14.89 9.03
C ILE A 202 42.06 -13.94 9.39
N ASN A 203 42.29 -12.96 8.52
CA ASN A 203 43.14 -11.82 8.82
C ASN A 203 42.28 -10.72 9.44
N VAL A 204 42.69 -10.21 10.60
CA VAL A 204 42.07 -9.06 11.28
C VAL A 204 42.72 -7.76 10.83
N SER A 205 42.02 -6.64 10.98
CA SER A 205 42.52 -5.33 10.56
C SER A 205 43.17 -4.58 11.72
N GLU A 206 44.12 -3.72 11.37
CA GLU A 206 44.76 -2.78 12.30
C GLU A 206 44.10 -1.40 12.31
N GLY A 207 44.41 -0.63 13.36
CA GLY A 207 43.96 0.75 13.55
C GLY A 207 42.81 0.88 14.55
N THR A 208 42.46 2.13 14.86
CA THR A 208 41.37 2.46 15.78
C THR A 208 40.15 2.94 15.00
N LEU A 209 39.01 2.28 15.20
CA LEU A 209 37.74 2.73 14.64
C LEU A 209 37.31 4.07 15.26
N GLN A 210 36.97 5.03 14.41
CA GLN A 210 36.41 6.33 14.78
C GLN A 210 34.92 6.42 14.43
N SER A 211 34.50 5.76 13.35
CA SER A 211 33.10 5.74 12.90
C SER A 211 32.81 4.47 12.11
N VAL A 212 31.57 4.00 12.19
CA VAL A 212 31.03 2.83 11.49
C VAL A 212 29.67 3.24 10.91
N ILE A 213 29.56 3.29 9.59
CA ILE A 213 28.36 3.74 8.89
C ILE A 213 27.91 2.65 7.93
N LEU A 214 26.68 2.16 8.10
CA LEU A 214 26.11 1.17 7.19
C LEU A 214 25.88 1.80 5.81
N GLU A 215 26.49 1.23 4.77
CA GLU A 215 26.25 1.64 3.38
C GLU A 215 25.14 0.80 2.76
N GLY A 216 25.12 -0.51 3.00
CA GLY A 216 24.03 -1.35 2.49
C GLY A 216 24.16 -2.83 2.79
N ILE A 217 23.01 -3.51 2.73
CA ILE A 217 22.87 -4.96 2.89
C ILE A 217 22.10 -5.49 1.68
N THR A 218 22.67 -6.48 1.00
CA THR A 218 22.04 -7.15 -0.14
C THR A 218 21.92 -8.64 0.14
N LYS A 219 20.77 -9.23 -0.19
CA LYS A 219 20.52 -10.66 -0.03
C LYS A 219 20.84 -11.40 -1.33
N LYS A 220 21.64 -12.45 -1.25
CA LYS A 220 21.98 -13.35 -2.37
C LYS A 220 21.73 -14.79 -1.92
N GLY A 221 20.57 -15.33 -2.29
CA GLY A 221 20.12 -16.63 -1.80
C GLY A 221 19.98 -16.66 -0.27
N ASN A 222 20.75 -17.53 0.39
CA ASN A 222 20.76 -17.68 1.85
C ASN A 222 21.86 -16.86 2.55
N SER A 223 22.61 -16.07 1.80
CA SER A 223 23.70 -15.24 2.32
C SER A 223 23.37 -13.75 2.13
N TYR A 224 23.96 -12.93 2.99
CA TYR A 224 23.91 -11.48 2.93
C TYR A 224 25.29 -10.96 2.62
N THR A 225 25.39 -10.00 1.70
CA THR A 225 26.59 -9.18 1.52
C THR A 225 26.33 -7.84 2.18
N VAL A 226 27.20 -7.48 3.12
CA VAL A 226 27.11 -6.24 3.88
C VAL A 226 28.28 -5.34 3.53
N THR A 227 28.01 -4.03 3.45
CA THR A 227 29.01 -3.01 3.19
C THR A 227 28.89 -1.87 4.19
N TYR A 228 30.02 -1.49 4.78
CA TYR A 228 30.15 -0.35 5.68
C TYR A 228 31.19 0.64 5.16
N VAL A 229 30.98 1.92 5.46
CA VAL A 229 32.01 2.95 5.38
C VAL A 229 32.54 3.20 6.79
N LEU A 230 33.84 3.05 6.95
CA LEU A 230 34.55 3.17 8.21
C LEU A 230 35.47 4.39 8.18
N VAL A 231 35.56 5.10 9.29
CA VAL A 231 36.66 6.04 9.54
C VAL A 231 37.63 5.34 10.47
N VAL A 232 38.82 5.06 9.98
CA VAL A 232 39.88 4.37 10.73
C VAL A 232 41.04 5.32 10.93
N LYS A 233 41.57 5.34 12.14
CA LYS A 233 42.79 6.05 12.48
C LYS A 233 43.93 5.05 12.55
N ASP A 234 44.97 5.26 11.73
CA ASP A 234 46.17 4.42 11.77
C ASP A 234 47.03 4.72 13.02
N ASN A 235 48.06 3.91 13.25
CA ASN A 235 48.98 4.08 14.38
C ASN A 235 49.84 5.36 14.30
N LYS A 236 49.80 6.08 13.17
CA LYS A 236 50.46 7.36 12.93
C LYS A 236 49.48 8.53 13.01
N GLU A 237 48.30 8.30 13.57
CA GLU A 237 47.23 9.27 13.77
C GLU A 237 46.57 9.78 12.48
N ASN A 238 46.89 9.20 11.31
CA ASN A 238 46.25 9.57 10.07
C ASN A 238 44.87 8.93 9.98
N ARG A 239 43.89 9.72 9.53
CA ARG A 239 42.52 9.25 9.31
C ARG A 239 42.34 8.80 7.86
N ALA A 240 41.76 7.63 7.67
CA ALA A 240 41.39 7.10 6.37
C ALA A 240 39.93 6.66 6.37
N ASN A 241 39.25 6.92 5.25
CA ASN A 241 37.92 6.40 4.98
C ASN A 241 38.06 5.10 4.18
N VAL A 242 37.51 4.02 4.72
CA VAL A 242 37.62 2.67 4.16
C VAL A 242 36.25 2.08 3.97
N ARG A 243 35.95 1.57 2.78
CA ARG A 243 34.77 0.74 2.55
C ARG A 243 35.14 -0.72 2.88
N LEU A 244 34.42 -1.31 3.81
CA LEU A 244 34.57 -2.69 4.27
C LEU A 244 33.39 -3.53 3.73
N THR A 245 33.68 -4.65 3.08
CA THR A 245 32.67 -5.55 2.51
C THR A 245 32.95 -7.01 2.89
N TYR A 246 31.91 -7.75 3.29
CA TYR A 246 31.97 -9.18 3.59
C TYR A 246 30.59 -9.84 3.42
N SER A 247 30.57 -11.17 3.43
CA SER A 247 29.35 -11.97 3.41
C SER A 247 29.14 -12.73 4.71
N LEU A 248 27.88 -12.89 5.09
CA LEU A 248 27.45 -13.61 6.28
C LEU A 248 26.20 -14.43 6.00
N LYS A 249 25.94 -15.42 6.86
CA LYS A 249 24.73 -16.25 6.81
C LYS A 249 24.12 -16.38 8.20
N LYS A 250 22.81 -16.57 8.24
CA LYS A 250 22.09 -16.87 9.48
C LYS A 250 22.51 -18.25 10.00
N SER A 251 22.72 -18.36 11.30
CA SER A 251 23.09 -19.60 11.98
C SER A 251 22.48 -19.65 13.37
N VAL A 252 21.58 -20.61 13.59
CA VAL A 252 20.95 -20.83 14.91
C VAL A 252 21.93 -21.28 15.99
N LYS A 253 23.10 -21.79 15.59
CA LYS A 253 24.16 -22.22 16.51
C LYS A 253 25.12 -21.08 16.87
N ALA A 254 25.04 -19.95 16.18
CA ALA A 254 25.94 -18.82 16.42
C ALA A 254 25.44 -17.99 17.60
N PRO A 255 26.33 -17.53 18.51
CA PRO A 255 25.95 -16.74 19.67
C PRO A 255 25.14 -15.49 19.32
N TYR A 256 25.46 -14.88 18.17
CA TYR A 256 24.82 -13.66 17.67
C TYR A 256 23.87 -13.90 16.49
N GLY A 257 23.47 -15.16 16.24
CA GLY A 257 22.51 -15.55 15.20
C GLY A 257 23.03 -15.52 13.76
N TYR A 258 24.25 -15.01 13.52
CA TYR A 258 24.90 -14.95 12.21
C TYR A 258 26.36 -15.37 12.30
N LEU A 259 26.94 -15.79 11.16
CA LEU A 259 28.37 -16.05 10.99
C LEU A 259 28.87 -15.42 9.68
N ILE A 260 30.02 -14.78 9.75
CA ILE A 260 30.81 -14.34 8.59
C ILE A 260 31.34 -15.56 7.84
N THR A 261 31.14 -15.57 6.52
CA THR A 261 31.50 -16.70 5.65
C THR A 261 32.61 -16.37 4.67
N THR A 262 33.11 -15.13 4.66
CA THR A 262 34.16 -14.68 3.74
C THR A 262 35.12 -13.75 4.46
N GLN A 263 36.41 -13.81 4.12
CA GLN A 263 37.38 -12.80 4.55
C GLN A 263 36.87 -11.39 4.20
N PRO A 264 36.78 -10.47 5.19
CA PRO A 264 36.43 -9.08 4.90
C PRO A 264 37.47 -8.40 4.00
N LYS A 265 36.96 -7.61 3.05
CA LYS A 265 37.76 -6.88 2.06
C LYS A 265 37.59 -5.39 2.27
N THR A 266 38.70 -4.66 2.19
CA THR A 266 38.74 -3.21 2.35
C THR A 266 39.15 -2.53 1.05
N GLN A 267 38.59 -1.35 0.79
CA GLN A 267 38.99 -0.47 -0.31
C GLN A 267 38.89 1.00 0.13
N LYS A 268 39.59 1.90 -0.55
CA LYS A 268 39.52 3.34 -0.29
C LYS A 268 38.11 3.88 -0.53
N TYR A 269 37.66 4.83 0.28
CA TYR A 269 36.38 5.54 0.10
C TYR A 269 36.55 7.08 0.14
N PRO A 270 35.87 7.85 -0.73
CA PRO A 270 35.12 7.39 -1.90
C PRO A 270 36.06 6.75 -2.94
N ASN A 271 35.48 5.98 -3.88
CA ASN A 271 36.25 5.45 -5.01
C ASN A 271 36.69 6.64 -5.88
N ASN A 272 37.98 6.98 -5.85
CA ASN A 272 38.59 7.90 -6.81
C ASN A 272 39.06 7.13 -8.05
#